data_AF-A0ABD5S9W5-F1
#
_entry.id   AF-A0ABD5S9W5-F1
#
_cell.length_a   1.000
_cell.length_b   1.000
_cell.length_c   1.000
_cell.angle_alpha   90.00
_cell.angle_beta   90.00
_cell.angle_gamma   90.00
#
_symmetry.space_group_name_H-M   'P 1'
#
loop_
_entity.id
_entity.type
_entity.pdbx_description
1 polymer ?
#
loop_
_entity_poly.entity_id
_entity_poly.type
_entity_poly.pdbx_seq_one_letter_code
_entity_poly.pdbx_strand_id
1 'polypeptide(L)'
;MSSLAIQYGDHERVAEIVDRLLFCAEHVSVDFDGWGEPHVKGPGLYFAVIADREYGSYADPMGDNRWPRGRCHTVFNEDEFVEAAERVSLQADGGIVVAVDGEIEGQMVRFRDLGTRREETDLVDDVAYEPWMGSRHMSAIETSVRPEVVATVTLSEETGRVSLFRDGEAESMARDAIGGPWRGE
;
A
#
# COMPACT_ATOMS: atom_id res chain seq x y z
N MET A 1 20.01 -3.11 -20.43
CA MET A 1 19.72 -2.47 -19.12
C MET A 1 21.01 -1.85 -18.61
N SER A 2 21.01 -0.54 -18.31
CA SER A 2 22.19 0.19 -17.84
C SER A 2 22.58 -0.30 -16.45
N SER A 3 23.88 -0.51 -16.20
CA SER A 3 24.44 -1.06 -14.95
C SER A 3 24.38 -0.10 -13.74
N LEU A 4 23.40 0.80 -13.72
CA LEU A 4 23.24 1.91 -12.75
C LEU A 4 21.81 1.98 -12.18
N ALA A 5 20.97 0.96 -12.40
CA ALA A 5 19.66 0.88 -11.77
C ALA A 5 19.82 0.60 -10.26
N ILE A 6 19.38 1.53 -9.42
CA ILE A 6 19.36 1.34 -7.96
C ILE A 6 18.36 0.23 -7.65
N GLN A 7 18.83 -0.83 -6.97
CA GLN A 7 17.99 -1.90 -6.46
C GLN A 7 17.28 -1.40 -5.20
N TYR A 8 16.17 -0.67 -5.38
CA TYR A 8 15.45 -0.09 -4.24
C TYR A 8 14.84 -1.12 -3.30
N GLY A 9 14.54 -2.33 -3.78
CA GLY A 9 14.01 -3.42 -2.95
C GLY A 9 14.93 -3.82 -1.79
N ASP A 10 16.25 -3.76 -2.00
CA ASP A 10 17.27 -4.12 -0.99
C ASP A 10 17.85 -2.90 -0.26
N HIS A 11 17.38 -1.69 -0.57
CA HIS A 11 17.93 -0.48 0.01
C HIS A 11 17.36 -0.26 1.42
N GLU A 12 18.22 -0.20 2.44
CA GLU A 12 17.83 -0.11 3.86
C GLU A 12 16.77 0.96 4.14
N ARG A 13 16.94 2.16 3.58
CA ARG A 13 15.96 3.25 3.74
C ARG A 13 14.57 2.92 3.17
N VAL A 14 14.49 2.15 2.09
CA VAL A 14 13.21 1.76 1.48
C VAL A 14 12.57 0.62 2.28
N ALA A 15 13.38 -0.32 2.79
CA ALA A 15 12.90 -1.30 3.75
C ALA A 15 12.30 -0.61 4.99
N GLU A 16 12.98 0.41 5.54
CA GLU A 16 12.49 1.22 6.66
C GLU A 16 11.16 1.94 6.34
N ILE A 17 10.98 2.41 5.10
CA ILE A 17 9.70 2.98 4.65
C ILE A 17 8.61 1.91 4.69
N VAL A 18 8.85 0.74 4.09
CA VAL A 18 7.86 -0.34 4.06
C VAL A 18 7.51 -0.81 5.47
N ASP A 19 8.49 -0.96 6.36
CA ASP A 19 8.26 -1.34 7.75
C ASP A 19 7.36 -0.33 8.49
N ARG A 20 7.56 0.98 8.25
CA ARG A 20 6.67 2.02 8.80
C ARG A 20 5.25 1.93 8.25
N LEU A 21 5.10 1.68 6.95
CA LEU A 21 3.78 1.52 6.34
C LEU A 21 3.04 0.31 6.94
N LEU A 22 3.74 -0.80 7.12
CA LEU A 22 3.20 -2.00 7.77
C LEU A 22 2.81 -1.73 9.22
N PHE A 23 3.72 -1.14 10.01
CA PHE A 23 3.45 -0.82 11.41
C PHE A 23 2.24 0.12 11.55
N CYS A 24 2.13 1.13 10.70
CA CYS A 24 0.99 2.05 10.70
C CYS A 24 -0.32 1.34 10.32
N ALA A 25 -0.31 0.50 9.28
CA ALA A 25 -1.48 -0.28 8.91
C ALA A 25 -1.90 -1.28 10.00
N GLU A 26 -0.93 -1.92 10.67
CA GLU A 26 -1.18 -2.79 11.83
C GLU A 26 -1.76 -2.00 13.01
N HIS A 27 -1.24 -0.81 13.29
CA HIS A 27 -1.76 0.05 14.33
C HIS A 27 -3.24 0.38 14.09
N VAL A 28 -3.57 0.89 12.90
CA VAL A 28 -4.95 1.21 12.50
C VAL A 28 -5.84 -0.04 12.55
N SER A 29 -5.31 -1.20 12.18
CA SER A 29 -6.08 -2.44 12.28
C SER A 29 -6.37 -2.85 13.72
N VAL A 30 -5.37 -2.79 14.61
CA VAL A 30 -5.49 -3.25 15.99
C VAL A 30 -6.33 -2.30 16.83
N ASP A 31 -6.26 -0.99 16.58
CA ASP A 31 -7.04 0.01 17.30
C ASP A 31 -8.54 -0.03 16.95
N PHE A 32 -8.91 -0.69 15.85
CA PHE A 32 -10.29 -0.82 15.43
C PHE A 32 -10.99 -2.05 16.04
N ASP A 33 -11.90 -1.82 16.97
CA ASP A 33 -12.66 -2.89 17.64
C ASP A 33 -13.82 -3.48 16.80
N GLY A 34 -14.21 -2.84 15.69
CA GLY A 34 -15.43 -3.17 14.95
C GLY A 34 -15.32 -4.35 13.96
N TRP A 35 -14.23 -5.12 13.99
CA TRP A 35 -14.05 -6.23 13.04
C TRP A 35 -15.10 -7.33 13.24
N GLY A 36 -15.71 -7.77 12.13
CA GLY A 36 -16.74 -8.81 12.15
C GLY A 36 -18.13 -8.34 12.57
N GLU A 37 -18.31 -7.05 12.92
CA GLU A 37 -19.62 -6.49 13.22
C GLU A 37 -20.47 -6.33 11.94
N PRO A 38 -21.72 -6.84 11.92
CA PRO A 38 -22.60 -6.65 10.78
C PRO A 38 -22.89 -5.17 10.51
N HIS A 39 -22.69 -4.72 9.27
CA HIS A 39 -22.92 -3.34 8.79
C HIS A 39 -21.89 -2.29 9.24
N VAL A 40 -20.83 -2.68 9.94
CA VAL A 40 -19.70 -1.80 10.22
C VAL A 40 -18.70 -1.92 9.07
N LYS A 41 -18.33 -0.79 8.49
CA LYS A 41 -17.24 -0.71 7.51
C LYS A 41 -15.94 -0.42 8.25
N GLY A 42 -14.95 -1.30 8.13
CA GLY A 42 -13.64 -1.11 8.73
C GLY A 42 -12.78 -0.08 7.99
N PRO A 43 -11.68 0.37 8.62
CA PRO A 43 -10.68 1.21 7.97
C PRO A 43 -10.00 0.49 6.80
N GLY A 44 -9.72 1.23 5.72
CA GLY A 44 -9.04 0.73 4.53
C GLY A 44 -7.85 1.58 4.15
N LEU A 45 -6.69 0.95 3.92
CA LEU A 45 -5.48 1.65 3.44
C LEU A 45 -4.92 0.93 2.23
N TYR A 46 -4.33 1.71 1.33
CA TYR A 46 -3.56 1.20 0.20
C TYR A 46 -2.39 2.16 -0.03
N PHE A 47 -1.18 1.75 0.34
CA PHE A 47 0.05 2.47 0.04
C PHE A 47 0.76 1.82 -1.14
N ALA A 48 1.37 2.64 -2.00
CA ALA A 48 2.29 2.19 -3.04
C ALA A 48 3.60 2.97 -2.94
N VAL A 49 4.71 2.27 -2.74
CA VAL A 49 6.06 2.83 -2.74
C VAL A 49 6.58 2.85 -4.17
N ILE A 50 6.81 4.04 -4.73
CA ILE A 50 7.15 4.22 -6.14
C ILE A 50 8.53 4.87 -6.27
N ALA A 51 9.37 4.27 -7.12
CA ALA A 51 10.71 4.76 -7.45
C ALA A 51 10.71 5.88 -8.51
N ASP A 52 9.66 5.95 -9.33
CA ASP A 52 9.48 6.98 -10.36
C ASP A 52 8.28 7.90 -10.06
N ARG A 53 8.46 9.21 -10.29
CA ARG A 53 7.41 10.23 -10.14
C ARG A 53 6.44 10.26 -11.31
N GLU A 54 6.75 9.61 -12.44
CA GLU A 54 5.89 9.54 -13.62
C GLU A 54 4.78 8.46 -13.55
N TYR A 55 4.29 8.19 -12.33
CA TYR A 55 3.23 7.21 -12.09
C TYR A 55 1.87 7.55 -12.74
N GLY A 56 1.70 8.79 -13.24
CA GLY A 56 0.50 9.22 -13.96
C GLY A 56 0.23 8.46 -15.27
N SER A 57 1.19 7.68 -15.78
CA SER A 57 0.97 6.79 -16.92
C SER A 57 0.13 5.56 -16.59
N TYR A 58 0.06 5.15 -15.31
CA TYR A 58 -0.67 3.98 -14.83
C TYR A 58 -1.53 4.25 -13.58
N ALA A 59 -1.72 5.51 -13.20
CA ALA A 59 -2.60 5.90 -12.11
C ALA A 59 -3.38 7.18 -12.45
N ASP A 60 -4.65 7.20 -12.07
CA ASP A 60 -5.56 8.31 -12.27
C ASP A 60 -5.94 8.96 -10.92
N PRO A 61 -6.14 10.29 -10.84
CA PRO A 61 -6.63 10.93 -9.63
C PRO A 61 -7.95 10.30 -9.11
N MET A 62 -7.99 9.92 -7.83
CA MET A 62 -9.20 9.39 -7.19
C MET A 62 -10.09 10.54 -6.71
N GLY A 63 -10.72 11.22 -7.67
CA GLY A 63 -11.56 12.39 -7.41
C GLY A 63 -10.86 13.45 -6.54
N ASP A 64 -11.58 13.95 -5.54
CA ASP A 64 -11.09 14.96 -4.60
C ASP A 64 -10.40 14.37 -3.36
N ASN A 65 -10.18 13.05 -3.32
CA ASN A 65 -9.52 12.40 -2.18
C ASN A 65 -8.06 12.86 -2.09
N ARG A 66 -7.63 13.21 -0.88
CA ARG A 66 -6.30 13.77 -0.62
C ARG A 66 -5.70 13.20 0.65
N TRP A 67 -4.40 12.91 0.58
CA TRP A 67 -3.58 12.81 1.76
C TRP A 67 -3.32 14.21 2.35
N PRO A 68 -3.39 14.41 3.67
CA PRO A 68 -3.25 15.73 4.30
C PRO A 68 -1.77 16.19 4.34
N ARG A 69 -1.16 16.42 3.17
CA ARG A 69 0.27 16.74 3.00
C ARG A 69 0.73 17.95 3.82
N GLY A 70 -0.14 18.93 4.06
CA GLY A 70 0.16 20.09 4.90
C GLY A 70 0.38 19.77 6.39
N ARG A 71 -0.04 18.59 6.86
CA ARG A 71 0.17 18.09 8.23
C ARG A 71 1.12 16.91 8.27
N CYS A 72 1.02 15.99 7.32
CA CYS A 72 1.90 14.83 7.21
C CYS A 72 2.40 14.74 5.76
N HIS A 73 3.63 15.17 5.50
CA HIS A 73 4.23 15.12 4.16
C HIS A 73 5.18 13.93 3.97
N THR A 74 5.44 13.16 5.03
CA THR A 74 6.42 12.09 5.01
C THR A 74 6.05 10.99 6.01
N VAL A 75 6.44 9.74 5.69
CA VAL A 75 6.26 8.58 6.57
C VAL A 75 7.15 8.61 7.81
N PHE A 76 8.19 9.46 7.84
CA PHE A 76 9.17 9.50 8.94
C PHE A 76 8.66 10.26 10.18
N ASN A 77 7.58 11.05 10.05
CA ASN A 77 6.95 11.74 11.17
C ASN A 77 5.86 10.84 11.75
N GLU A 78 6.26 9.90 12.61
CA GLU A 78 5.42 8.79 13.07
C GLU A 78 4.04 9.22 13.61
N ASP A 79 4.00 10.15 14.56
CA ASP A 79 2.73 10.62 15.16
C ASP A 79 1.79 11.23 14.09
N GLU A 80 2.32 12.12 13.26
CA GLU A 80 1.55 12.76 12.19
C GLU A 80 1.09 11.76 11.12
N PHE A 81 1.91 10.73 10.87
CA PHE A 81 1.64 9.69 9.89
C PHE A 81 0.51 8.76 10.36
N VAL A 82 0.56 8.30 11.61
CA VAL A 82 -0.48 7.46 12.22
C VAL A 82 -1.81 8.22 12.29
N GLU A 83 -1.82 9.44 12.82
CA GLU A 83 -3.05 10.26 12.90
C GLU A 83 -3.67 10.54 11.51
N ALA A 84 -2.82 10.75 10.50
CA ALA A 84 -3.28 10.94 9.13
C ALA A 84 -3.87 9.65 8.55
N ALA A 85 -3.20 8.52 8.78
CA ALA A 85 -3.64 7.21 8.28
C ALA A 85 -4.99 6.79 8.88
N GLU A 86 -5.19 6.92 10.19
CA GLU A 86 -6.47 6.64 10.86
C GLU A 86 -7.63 7.44 10.27
N ARG A 87 -7.41 8.75 10.05
CA ARG A 87 -8.43 9.61 9.46
C ARG A 87 -8.72 9.21 8.02
N VAL A 88 -7.67 9.03 7.21
CA VAL A 88 -7.79 8.73 5.78
C VAL A 88 -8.45 7.36 5.58
N SER A 89 -8.07 6.37 6.40
CA SER A 89 -8.57 5.00 6.27
C SER A 89 -10.07 4.86 6.45
N LEU A 90 -10.69 5.78 7.20
CA LEU A 90 -12.15 5.78 7.43
C LEU A 90 -12.91 6.66 6.43
N GLN A 91 -12.25 7.67 5.83
CA GLN A 91 -12.93 8.77 5.14
C GLN A 91 -12.70 8.79 3.63
N ALA A 92 -11.62 8.20 3.15
CA ALA A 92 -11.22 8.27 1.75
C ALA A 92 -10.91 6.88 1.20
N ASP A 93 -11.03 6.77 -0.11
CA ASP A 93 -10.64 5.58 -0.86
C ASP A 93 -9.57 5.96 -1.90
N GLY A 94 -8.83 4.97 -2.37
CA GLY A 94 -7.73 5.14 -3.31
C GLY A 94 -6.36 4.85 -2.69
N GLY A 95 -5.40 4.67 -3.58
CA GLY A 95 -3.99 4.47 -3.28
C GLY A 95 -3.30 5.77 -2.85
N ILE A 96 -2.45 5.66 -1.84
CA ILE A 96 -1.58 6.69 -1.31
C ILE A 96 -0.19 6.42 -1.90
N VAL A 97 0.32 7.38 -2.67
CA VAL A 97 1.63 7.26 -3.31
C VAL A 97 2.71 7.76 -2.36
N VAL A 98 3.70 6.91 -2.12
CA VAL A 98 4.86 7.19 -1.28
C VAL A 98 6.10 7.08 -2.17
N ALA A 99 6.92 8.11 -2.22
CA ALA A 99 8.18 8.07 -2.95
C ALA A 99 9.23 7.26 -2.17
N VAL A 100 10.24 6.74 -2.87
CA VAL A 100 11.37 5.99 -2.25
C VAL A 100 12.22 6.79 -1.26
N ASP A 101 12.05 8.12 -1.18
CA ASP A 101 12.66 8.98 -0.17
C ASP A 101 11.77 9.18 1.08
N GLY A 102 10.54 8.64 1.05
CA GLY A 102 9.50 8.65 2.07
C GLY A 102 8.57 9.86 2.03
N GLU A 103 8.64 10.71 1.00
CA GLU A 103 7.62 11.75 0.79
C GLU A 103 6.28 11.14 0.34
N ILE A 104 5.18 11.72 0.83
CA ILE A 104 3.82 11.27 0.49
C ILE A 104 3.18 12.28 -0.47
N GLU A 105 2.65 11.80 -1.58
CA GLU A 105 1.95 12.64 -2.54
C GLU A 105 0.55 13.01 -2.04
N GLY A 106 0.15 14.26 -2.28
CA GLY A 106 -1.11 14.80 -1.77
C GLY A 106 -2.34 14.22 -2.48
N GLN A 107 -2.22 13.95 -3.78
CA GLN A 107 -3.30 13.38 -4.58
C GLN A 107 -3.36 11.86 -4.39
N MET A 108 -4.46 11.34 -3.84
CA MET A 108 -4.72 9.90 -3.83
C MET A 108 -5.15 9.44 -5.22
N VAL A 109 -4.85 8.20 -5.58
CA VAL A 109 -5.00 7.70 -6.95
C VAL A 109 -5.75 6.38 -7.03
N ARG A 110 -6.34 6.11 -8.18
CA ARG A 110 -6.72 4.76 -8.59
C ARG A 110 -5.65 4.25 -9.54
N PHE A 111 -5.00 3.15 -9.18
CA PHE A 111 -4.11 2.45 -10.09
C PHE A 111 -4.92 1.74 -11.17
N ARG A 112 -4.44 1.80 -12.42
CA ARG A 112 -5.06 1.12 -13.54
C ARG A 112 -4.78 -0.37 -13.46
N ASP A 113 -5.73 -1.14 -13.98
CA ASP A 113 -5.59 -2.59 -14.09
C ASP A 113 -4.35 -2.93 -14.93
N LEU A 114 -3.66 -4.01 -14.55
CA LEU A 114 -2.46 -4.47 -15.25
C LEU A 114 -2.78 -4.88 -16.69
N GLY A 115 -1.86 -4.59 -17.62
CA GLY A 115 -2.00 -4.93 -19.04
C GLY A 115 -2.77 -3.88 -19.85
N THR A 116 -3.19 -2.78 -19.22
CA THR A 116 -3.75 -1.61 -19.93
C THR A 116 -2.67 -0.82 -20.66
N ARG A 117 -1.40 -0.93 -20.25
CA ARG A 117 -0.23 -0.44 -21.00
C ARG A 117 0.33 -1.55 -21.90
N ARG A 118 0.84 -1.20 -23.08
CA ARG A 118 1.39 -2.18 -24.03
C ARG A 118 2.62 -2.89 -23.45
N GLU A 119 3.35 -2.20 -22.60
CA GLU A 119 4.57 -2.66 -21.94
C GLU A 119 4.29 -3.65 -20.78
N GLU A 120 3.03 -3.80 -20.36
CA GLU A 120 2.63 -4.64 -19.22
C GLU A 120 2.07 -6.01 -19.61
N THR A 121 1.95 -6.30 -20.91
CA THR A 121 1.32 -7.56 -21.37
C THR A 121 2.05 -8.79 -20.83
N ASP A 122 3.37 -8.73 -20.71
CA ASP A 122 4.20 -9.82 -20.22
C ASP A 122 4.18 -9.94 -18.68
N LEU A 123 3.75 -8.90 -17.96
CA LEU A 123 3.71 -8.89 -16.49
C LEU A 123 2.45 -9.56 -15.91
N VAL A 124 1.44 -9.82 -16.74
CA VAL A 124 0.17 -10.42 -16.30
C VAL A 124 0.39 -11.84 -15.76
N ASP A 125 1.35 -12.57 -16.34
CA ASP A 125 1.70 -13.94 -15.93
C ASP A 125 2.51 -13.97 -14.62
N ASP A 126 2.99 -12.82 -14.13
CA ASP A 126 3.78 -12.70 -12.90
C ASP A 126 2.91 -12.49 -11.64
N VAL A 127 1.58 -12.44 -11.79
CA VAL A 127 0.65 -12.20 -10.67
C VAL A 127 -0.03 -13.49 -10.20
N ALA A 128 0.16 -13.82 -8.91
CA ALA A 128 -0.50 -14.95 -8.26
C ALA A 128 -1.67 -14.47 -7.37
N TYR A 129 -2.91 -14.59 -7.86
CA TYR A 129 -4.10 -14.22 -7.09
C TYR A 129 -4.48 -15.28 -6.06
N GLU A 130 -4.76 -14.84 -4.84
CA GLU A 130 -5.25 -15.71 -3.76
C GLU A 130 -6.77 -15.59 -3.54
N PRO A 131 -7.47 -16.66 -3.12
CA PRO A 131 -8.93 -16.66 -2.98
C PRO A 131 -9.51 -15.63 -1.99
N TRP A 132 -8.70 -15.15 -1.04
CA TRP A 132 -9.10 -14.16 -0.04
C TRP A 132 -9.00 -12.72 -0.55
N MET A 133 -8.39 -12.49 -1.72
CA MET A 133 -8.10 -11.15 -2.24
C MET A 133 -9.37 -10.45 -2.74
N GLY A 134 -9.81 -9.44 -1.99
CA GLY A 134 -10.75 -8.42 -2.48
C GLY A 134 -10.12 -7.46 -3.51
N SER A 135 -10.92 -6.58 -4.09
CA SER A 135 -10.53 -5.67 -5.19
C SER A 135 -9.27 -4.82 -4.90
N ARG A 136 -9.12 -4.34 -3.67
CA ARG A 136 -7.94 -3.57 -3.25
C ARG A 136 -6.67 -4.42 -3.26
N HIS A 137 -6.74 -5.67 -2.82
CA HIS A 137 -5.61 -6.60 -2.85
C HIS A 137 -5.22 -6.95 -4.29
N MET A 138 -6.22 -7.20 -5.16
CA MET A 138 -5.99 -7.45 -6.59
C MET A 138 -5.29 -6.26 -7.25
N SER A 139 -5.74 -5.03 -6.97
CA SER A 139 -5.07 -3.82 -7.47
C SER A 139 -3.65 -3.67 -6.91
N ALA A 140 -3.42 -4.01 -5.65
CA ALA A 140 -2.13 -3.89 -4.99
C ALA A 140 -1.09 -4.89 -5.53
N ILE A 141 -1.47 -6.15 -5.74
CA ILE A 141 -0.58 -7.17 -6.31
C ILE A 141 -0.26 -6.89 -7.79
N GLU A 142 -1.26 -6.50 -8.58
CA GLU A 142 -1.07 -6.04 -9.98
C GLU A 142 -0.18 -4.81 -10.05
N THR A 143 -0.25 -3.92 -9.06
CA THR A 143 0.62 -2.74 -9.01
C THR A 143 2.04 -3.10 -8.60
N SER A 144 2.22 -4.13 -7.78
CA SER A 144 3.53 -4.55 -7.27
C SER A 144 4.47 -5.16 -8.32
N VAL A 145 3.95 -5.65 -9.45
CA VAL A 145 4.78 -6.20 -10.56
C VAL A 145 5.34 -5.12 -11.49
N ARG A 146 4.90 -3.86 -11.32
CA ARG A 146 5.38 -2.75 -12.15
C ARG A 146 6.82 -2.42 -11.77
N PRO A 147 7.74 -2.28 -12.74
CA PRO A 147 9.15 -2.04 -12.43
C PRO A 147 9.42 -0.71 -11.70
N GLU A 148 8.48 0.25 -11.80
CA GLU A 148 8.54 1.52 -11.09
C GLU A 148 8.06 1.43 -9.63
N VAL A 149 7.41 0.34 -9.24
CA VAL A 149 6.83 0.13 -7.92
C VAL A 149 7.73 -0.80 -7.12
N VAL A 150 8.09 -0.40 -5.91
CA VAL A 150 8.96 -1.20 -5.03
C VAL A 150 8.15 -2.15 -4.16
N ALA A 151 7.01 -1.68 -3.65
CA ALA A 151 6.13 -2.46 -2.80
C ALA A 151 4.75 -1.80 -2.73
N THR A 152 3.73 -2.60 -2.43
CA THR A 152 2.42 -2.09 -2.02
C THR A 152 2.04 -2.66 -0.66
N VAL A 153 1.33 -1.88 0.15
CA VAL A 153 0.83 -2.29 1.46
C VAL A 153 -0.66 -2.00 1.53
N THR A 154 -1.46 -2.94 2.01
CA THR A 154 -2.91 -2.77 2.15
C THR A 154 -3.40 -3.11 3.54
N LEU A 155 -4.42 -2.38 4.01
CA LEU A 155 -5.30 -2.76 5.11
C LEU A 155 -6.70 -3.05 4.54
N SER A 156 -7.21 -4.24 4.83
CA SER A 156 -8.55 -4.69 4.40
C SER A 156 -9.66 -4.08 5.25
N GLU A 157 -10.58 -3.36 4.62
CA GLU A 157 -11.81 -2.81 5.26
C GLU A 157 -12.76 -3.89 5.79
N GLU A 158 -12.62 -5.13 5.32
CA GLU A 158 -13.52 -6.24 5.66
C GLU A 158 -12.98 -7.07 6.83
N THR A 159 -11.66 -7.20 6.95
CA THR A 159 -11.03 -8.23 7.78
C THR A 159 -9.91 -7.72 8.67
N GLY A 160 -9.47 -6.46 8.52
CA GLY A 160 -8.28 -5.95 9.21
C GLY A 160 -6.97 -6.58 8.74
N ARG A 161 -7.01 -7.43 7.70
CA ARG A 161 -5.81 -8.06 7.17
C ARG A 161 -4.87 -6.99 6.63
N VAL A 162 -3.63 -7.00 7.12
CA VAL A 162 -2.53 -6.22 6.59
C VAL A 162 -1.74 -7.10 5.62
N SER A 163 -1.48 -6.60 4.42
CA SER A 163 -0.75 -7.34 3.38
C SER A 163 0.32 -6.46 2.75
N LEU A 164 1.49 -7.05 2.50
CA LEU A 164 2.58 -6.53 1.69
C LEU A 164 2.58 -7.27 0.35
N PHE A 165 2.77 -6.56 -0.75
CA PHE A 165 2.99 -7.15 -2.06
C PHE A 165 4.28 -6.62 -2.68
N ARG A 166 5.06 -7.52 -3.28
CA ARG A 166 6.30 -7.23 -3.98
C ARG A 166 6.44 -8.20 -5.13
N ASP A 167 6.76 -7.70 -6.32
CA ASP A 167 7.04 -8.53 -7.49
C ASP A 167 5.96 -9.60 -7.77
N GLY A 168 4.69 -9.29 -7.51
CA GLY A 168 3.57 -10.21 -7.75
C GLY A 168 3.38 -11.30 -6.69
N GLU A 169 4.17 -11.26 -5.61
CA GLU A 169 4.01 -12.10 -4.43
C GLU A 169 3.28 -11.34 -3.31
N ALA A 170 2.52 -12.07 -2.49
CA ALA A 170 1.77 -11.53 -1.37
C ALA A 170 2.24 -12.13 -0.04
N GLU A 171 2.65 -11.28 0.88
CA GLU A 171 2.85 -11.61 2.29
C GLU A 171 1.70 -10.98 3.09
N SER A 172 0.89 -11.77 3.80
CA SER A 172 -0.24 -11.23 4.58
C SER A 172 -0.27 -11.73 6.00
N MET A 173 -0.78 -10.88 6.90
CA MET A 173 -0.89 -11.15 8.32
C MET A 173 -2.22 -10.67 8.87
N ALA A 174 -2.81 -11.45 9.78
CA ALA A 174 -3.83 -10.98 10.70
C ALA A 174 -3.19 -11.01 12.09
N ARG A 175 -3.17 -9.88 12.80
CA ARG A 175 -2.57 -9.77 14.13
C ARG A 175 -3.62 -9.26 15.11
N ASP A 176 -3.68 -9.90 16.28
CA ASP A 176 -4.49 -9.43 17.40
C ASP A 176 -3.76 -8.37 18.24
N ALA A 177 -2.47 -8.11 17.96
CA ALA A 177 -1.64 -7.10 18.63
C ALA A 177 -0.48 -6.62 17.74
N ILE A 178 -0.10 -5.35 17.89
CA ILE A 178 1.03 -4.74 17.17
C ILE A 178 2.33 -5.47 17.53
N GLY A 179 3.13 -5.83 16.51
CA GLY A 179 4.41 -6.53 16.72
C GLY A 179 4.29 -8.01 17.12
N GLY A 180 3.11 -8.63 16.94
CA GLY A 180 2.92 -10.07 17.13
C GLY A 180 3.84 -10.94 16.24
N PRO A 181 4.04 -12.22 16.58
CA PRO A 181 4.97 -13.10 15.88
C PRO A 181 4.63 -13.22 14.38
N TRP A 182 5.70 -13.23 13.56
CA TRP A 182 5.65 -13.26 12.09
C TRP A 182 5.06 -14.56 11.49
N ARG A 183 4.77 -15.56 12.33
CA ARG A 183 4.07 -16.80 11.99
C ARG A 183 3.20 -17.19 13.19
N GLY A 184 1.88 -17.20 13.01
CA GLY A 184 1.01 -17.99 13.87
C GLY A 184 1.25 -19.47 13.59
N GLU A 185 1.23 -20.32 14.61
CA GLU A 185 1.22 -21.77 14.45
C GLU A 185 0.02 -22.26 13.62
#